data_AF-A0A2B9Q5K2-F1
#
_entry.id   AF-A0A2B9Q5K2-F1
#
_cell.length_a   1.000
_cell.length_b   1.000
_cell.length_c   1.000
_cell.angle_alpha   90.00
_cell.angle_beta   90.00
_cell.angle_gamma   90.00
#
_symmetry.space_group_name_H-M   'P 1'
#
loop_
_entity.id
_entity.type
_entity.pdbx_description
1 polymer ?
#
loop_
_entity_poly.entity_id
_entity_poly.type
_entity_poly.pdbx_seq_one_letter_code
_entity_poly.pdbx_strand_id
1 'polypeptide(L)'
;MNEVKEPLQITVIQKGTEEKKLKKMDAELVVDIINKAEKQEVTGSFGKPEYEIQISRDGKIETYYAWLRGEDRRGWVQYKKDMYMLNEKDTEKLLAIFPKIPEQKEDEMQVGPLTEITKKDLQITAFHIKAGEQKMNYKVRYTISQSLYNKLAKEQEYYLQLIFPEKVQKLIGAKESEIISAEKVKEGYKQYELNVTVPIKDASESQLKALESYYDNYDLQILNSKKEKVGAFQNIIQLVKEYGEKMNLQR
;
A
#
# COMPACT_ATOMS: atom_id res chain seq x y z
N MET A 1 -7.48 -9.29 50.55
CA MET A 1 -8.07 -9.90 49.35
C MET A 1 -7.14 -9.55 48.20
N ASN A 2 -6.50 -10.54 47.57
CA ASN A 2 -5.74 -10.31 46.34
C ASN A 2 -6.77 -10.24 45.20
N GLU A 3 -6.96 -9.05 44.61
CA GLU A 3 -7.71 -8.92 43.36
C GLU A 3 -6.99 -9.74 42.29
N VAL A 4 -7.56 -10.89 41.94
CA VAL A 4 -7.15 -11.66 40.77
C VAL A 4 -7.57 -10.83 39.57
N LYS A 5 -6.65 -9.98 39.06
CA LYS A 5 -6.85 -9.28 37.80
C LYS A 5 -7.10 -10.32 36.72
N GLU A 6 -8.27 -10.25 36.09
CA GLU A 6 -8.58 -11.16 35.00
C GLU A 6 -7.55 -10.97 33.87
N PRO A 7 -7.06 -12.07 33.27
CA PRO A 7 -6.10 -11.98 32.20
C PRO A 7 -6.71 -11.27 30.99
N LEU A 8 -5.97 -10.33 30.41
CA LEU A 8 -6.34 -9.68 29.14
C LEU A 8 -6.62 -10.76 28.09
N GLN A 9 -7.83 -10.76 27.54
CA GLN A 9 -8.22 -11.64 26.45
C GLN A 9 -8.71 -10.81 25.26
N ILE A 10 -8.19 -11.10 24.08
CA ILE A 10 -8.64 -10.47 22.84
C ILE A 10 -9.12 -11.53 21.86
N THR A 11 -10.33 -11.34 21.35
CA THR A 11 -10.92 -12.12 20.28
C THR A 11 -11.09 -11.22 19.06
N VAL A 12 -10.64 -11.68 17.91
CA VAL A 12 -10.81 -10.99 16.63
C VAL A 12 -11.75 -11.83 15.77
N ILE A 13 -12.83 -11.21 15.33
CA ILE A 13 -13.87 -11.82 14.49
C ILE A 13 -13.79 -11.15 13.13
N GLN A 14 -13.51 -11.94 12.10
CA GLN A 14 -13.58 -11.46 10.73
C GLN A 14 -14.95 -11.81 10.14
N LYS A 15 -15.55 -10.87 9.42
CA LYS A 15 -16.89 -11.07 8.86
C LYS A 15 -16.94 -12.28 7.92
N GLY A 16 -17.85 -13.21 8.22
CA GLY A 16 -18.05 -14.44 7.43
C GLY A 16 -16.98 -15.52 7.64
N THR A 17 -16.18 -15.42 8.71
CA THR A 17 -15.06 -16.32 9.02
C THR A 17 -15.03 -16.71 10.51
N GLU A 18 -14.12 -17.61 10.87
CA GLU A 18 -13.94 -18.07 12.25
C GLU A 18 -13.37 -16.98 13.18
N GLU A 19 -13.76 -17.04 14.44
CA GLU A 19 -13.23 -16.19 15.51
C GLU A 19 -11.82 -16.67 15.91
N LYS A 20 -10.89 -15.73 16.10
CA LYS A 20 -9.53 -16.03 16.54
C LYS A 20 -9.25 -15.39 17.90
N LYS A 21 -9.00 -16.23 18.91
CA LYS A 21 -8.44 -15.78 20.19
C LYS A 21 -6.94 -15.55 20.05
N LEU A 22 -6.48 -14.37 20.41
CA LEU A 22 -5.07 -13.99 20.29
C LEU A 22 -4.25 -14.53 21.47
N LYS A 23 -2.98 -14.83 21.19
CA LYS A 23 -2.00 -15.15 22.24
C LYS A 23 -1.69 -13.89 23.04
N LYS A 24 -1.23 -14.06 24.29
CA LYS A 24 -0.95 -12.93 25.20
C LYS A 24 -0.11 -11.80 24.57
N MET A 25 0.98 -12.14 23.88
CA MET A 25 1.84 -11.14 23.23
C MET A 25 1.12 -10.39 22.10
N ASP A 26 0.37 -11.09 21.26
CA ASP A 26 -0.41 -10.47 20.18
C ASP A 26 -1.55 -9.61 20.75
N ALA A 27 -2.18 -10.06 21.84
CA ALA A 27 -3.22 -9.30 22.53
C ALA A 27 -2.67 -8.00 23.14
N GLU A 28 -1.51 -8.05 23.80
CA GLU A 28 -0.84 -6.85 24.33
C GLU A 28 -0.49 -5.86 23.21
N LEU A 29 -0.01 -6.37 22.07
CA LEU A 29 0.28 -5.54 20.89
C LEU A 29 -0.96 -4.83 20.34
N VAL A 30 -2.10 -5.52 20.24
CA VAL A 30 -3.36 -4.91 19.79
C VAL A 30 -3.79 -3.76 20.69
N VAL A 31 -3.73 -3.94 22.03
CA VAL A 31 -4.07 -2.89 22.99
C VAL A 31 -3.14 -1.69 22.85
N ASP A 32 -1.83 -1.94 22.73
CA ASP A 32 -0.83 -0.87 22.55
C ASP A 32 -1.10 -0.04 21.29
N ILE A 33 -1.40 -0.71 20.16
CA ILE A 33 -1.75 -0.05 18.90
C ILE A 33 -3.02 0.80 19.04
N ILE A 34 -4.10 0.24 19.61
CA ILE A 34 -5.37 0.95 19.79
C ILE A 34 -5.20 2.16 20.71
N ASN A 35 -4.44 2.04 21.80
CA ASN A 35 -4.22 3.13 22.74
C ASN A 35 -3.37 4.27 22.16
N LYS A 36 -2.49 3.97 21.19
CA LYS A 36 -1.69 4.97 20.47
C LYS A 36 -2.41 5.59 19.29
N ALA A 37 -3.55 5.02 18.88
CA ALA A 37 -4.27 5.47 17.71
C ALA A 37 -4.80 6.90 17.89
N GLU A 38 -4.64 7.72 16.86
CA GLU A 38 -4.99 9.13 16.92
C GLU A 38 -6.49 9.28 16.68
N LYS A 39 -7.21 9.92 17.61
CA LYS A 39 -8.63 10.24 17.41
C LYS A 39 -8.78 11.21 16.24
N GLN A 40 -9.73 10.94 15.36
CA GLN A 40 -10.00 11.75 14.18
C GLN A 40 -11.48 12.07 14.06
N GLU A 41 -11.79 13.26 13.57
CA GLU A 41 -13.14 13.62 13.15
C GLU A 41 -13.34 13.18 11.70
N VAL A 42 -14.11 12.11 11.50
CA VAL A 42 -14.44 11.62 10.16
C VAL A 42 -15.88 11.98 9.82
N THR A 43 -16.06 12.70 8.70
CA THR A 43 -17.37 12.93 8.10
C THR A 43 -17.62 11.88 7.01
N GLY A 44 -18.52 10.93 7.28
CA GLY A 44 -18.89 9.88 6.31
C GLY A 44 -18.95 8.47 6.90
N SER A 45 -19.21 7.48 6.06
CA SER A 45 -19.23 6.06 6.43
C SER A 45 -18.15 5.30 5.66
N PHE A 46 -17.35 4.49 6.36
CA PHE A 46 -16.39 3.56 5.75
C PHE A 46 -17.04 2.26 5.24
N GLY A 47 -18.37 2.21 5.17
CA GLY A 47 -19.10 0.99 4.87
C GLY A 47 -19.03 -0.03 6.01
N LYS A 48 -19.03 -1.32 5.66
CA LYS A 48 -19.02 -2.42 6.65
C LYS A 48 -17.59 -2.66 7.16
N PRO A 49 -17.37 -2.81 8.48
CA PRO A 49 -16.05 -3.15 9.01
C PRO A 49 -15.60 -4.54 8.55
N GLU A 50 -14.28 -4.68 8.43
CA GLU A 50 -13.60 -5.93 8.07
C GLU A 50 -13.50 -6.87 9.27
N TYR A 51 -13.24 -6.28 10.45
CA TYR A 51 -13.05 -6.99 11.70
C TYR A 51 -13.87 -6.37 12.83
N GLU A 52 -14.28 -7.24 13.75
CA GLU A 52 -14.70 -6.89 15.09
C GLU A 52 -13.64 -7.38 16.07
N ILE A 53 -13.18 -6.51 16.96
CA ILE A 53 -12.16 -6.80 17.97
C ILE A 53 -12.83 -6.67 19.33
N GLN A 54 -12.90 -7.77 20.06
CA GLN A 54 -13.44 -7.80 21.41
C GLN A 54 -12.29 -7.88 22.41
N ILE A 55 -12.20 -6.87 23.27
CA ILE A 55 -11.19 -6.78 24.33
C ILE A 55 -11.89 -7.05 25.66
N SER A 56 -11.52 -8.14 26.33
CA SER A 56 -12.01 -8.49 27.65
C SER A 56 -10.96 -8.22 28.71
N ARG A 57 -11.33 -7.41 29.71
CA ARG A 57 -10.50 -7.07 30.87
C ARG A 57 -11.41 -6.76 32.07
N ASP A 58 -11.07 -7.32 33.23
CA ASP A 58 -11.76 -7.07 34.50
C ASP A 58 -13.30 -7.23 34.42
N GLY A 59 -13.77 -8.30 33.76
CA GLY A 59 -15.19 -8.64 33.59
C GLY A 59 -15.93 -7.78 32.57
N LYS A 60 -15.26 -6.83 31.90
CA LYS A 60 -15.83 -5.97 30.87
C LYS A 60 -15.37 -6.39 29.49
N ILE A 61 -16.29 -6.33 28.52
CA ILE A 61 -16.00 -6.57 27.11
C ILE A 61 -16.23 -5.26 26.36
N GLU A 62 -15.20 -4.81 25.65
CA GLU A 62 -15.25 -3.66 24.75
C GLU A 62 -15.13 -4.13 23.32
N THR A 63 -16.04 -3.66 22.47
CA THR A 63 -16.07 -4.03 21.04
C THR A 63 -15.59 -2.86 20.20
N TYR A 64 -14.61 -3.14 19.34
CA TYR A 64 -14.07 -2.22 18.36
C TYR A 64 -14.34 -2.75 16.95
N TYR A 65 -14.60 -1.84 16.01
CA TYR A 65 -14.77 -2.19 14.61
C TYR A 65 -13.61 -1.66 13.80
N ALA A 66 -13.02 -2.48 12.91
CA ALA A 66 -11.81 -2.10 12.19
C ALA A 66 -11.95 -2.20 10.67
N TRP A 67 -11.34 -1.23 9.99
CA TRP A 67 -11.12 -1.17 8.54
C TRP A 67 -9.62 -1.04 8.33
N LEU A 68 -8.93 -2.16 8.09
CA LEU A 68 -7.47 -2.17 8.06
C LEU A 68 -6.91 -2.04 6.64
N ARG A 69 -7.76 -2.11 5.61
CA ARG A 69 -7.36 -2.03 4.21
C ARG A 69 -7.75 -0.68 3.60
N GLY A 70 -7.28 0.40 4.21
CA GLY A 70 -7.42 1.76 3.65
C GLY A 70 -6.62 1.96 2.36
N GLU A 71 -6.99 2.95 1.56
CA GLU A 71 -6.34 3.22 0.26
C GLU A 71 -4.87 3.62 0.39
N ASP A 72 -4.56 4.37 1.44
CA ASP A 72 -3.23 4.85 1.80
C ASP A 72 -2.52 3.93 2.80
N ARG A 73 -2.96 2.67 2.92
CA ARG A 73 -2.43 1.65 3.83
C ARG A 73 -2.60 1.97 5.32
N ARG A 74 -3.30 3.05 5.66
CA ARG A 74 -3.70 3.34 7.03
C ARG A 74 -5.00 2.61 7.36
N GLY A 75 -5.08 2.13 8.58
CA GLY A 75 -6.26 1.50 9.15
C GLY A 75 -7.08 2.48 9.97
N TRP A 76 -8.32 2.09 10.22
CA TRP A 76 -9.25 2.81 11.08
C TRP A 76 -9.85 1.85 12.09
N VAL A 77 -9.96 2.30 13.32
CA VAL A 77 -10.64 1.58 14.40
C VAL A 77 -11.71 2.48 14.97
N GLN A 78 -12.91 1.95 15.15
CA GLN A 78 -14.03 2.63 15.77
C GLN A 78 -14.31 2.03 17.13
N TYR A 79 -14.48 2.89 18.13
CA TYR A 79 -15.05 2.53 19.42
C TYR A 79 -16.24 3.43 19.70
N LYS A 80 -17.42 2.83 19.87
CA LYS A 80 -18.69 3.56 19.97
C LYS A 80 -18.87 4.48 18.75
N LYS A 81 -18.81 5.80 18.92
CA LYS A 81 -18.93 6.80 17.85
C LYS A 81 -17.59 7.41 17.45
N ASP A 82 -16.53 7.13 18.20
CA ASP A 82 -15.22 7.73 17.99
C ASP A 82 -14.42 6.90 16.99
N MET A 83 -13.81 7.59 16.03
CA MET A 83 -12.92 7.02 15.03
C MET A 83 -11.47 7.31 15.41
N TYR A 84 -10.63 6.30 15.26
CA TYR A 84 -9.21 6.37 15.53
C TYR A 84 -8.45 5.90 14.30
N MET A 85 -7.47 6.68 13.87
CA MET A 85 -6.62 6.38 12.74
C MET A 85 -5.37 5.65 13.21
N LEU A 86 -5.04 4.59 12.48
CA LEU A 86 -3.80 3.83 12.64
C LEU A 86 -2.78 4.29 11.60
N ASN A 87 -1.51 4.37 11.98
CA ASN A 87 -0.45 4.55 11.00
C ASN A 87 -0.22 3.27 10.18
N GLU A 88 0.51 3.38 9.07
CA GLU A 88 0.76 2.27 8.14
C GLU A 88 1.44 1.06 8.82
N LYS A 89 2.43 1.31 9.68
CA LYS A 89 3.20 0.25 10.36
C LYS A 89 2.35 -0.55 11.33
N ASP A 90 1.50 0.13 12.09
CA ASP A 90 0.63 -0.54 13.06
C ASP A 90 -0.53 -1.26 12.38
N THR A 91 -1.03 -0.70 11.27
CA THR A 91 -2.01 -1.37 10.40
C THR A 91 -1.46 -2.68 9.85
N GLU A 92 -0.21 -2.67 9.37
CA GLU A 92 0.48 -3.88 8.88
C GLU A 92 0.65 -4.94 9.97
N LYS A 93 1.02 -4.53 11.19
CA LYS A 93 1.14 -5.47 12.33
C LYS A 93 -0.19 -6.14 12.64
N LEU A 94 -1.30 -5.38 12.66
CA LEU A 94 -2.63 -5.94 12.92
C LEU A 94 -3.05 -6.94 11.84
N LEU A 95 -2.86 -6.61 10.56
CA LEU A 95 -3.15 -7.51 9.44
C LEU A 95 -2.35 -8.82 9.51
N ALA A 96 -1.12 -8.79 10.04
CA ALA A 96 -0.29 -9.98 10.17
C ALA A 96 -0.77 -10.97 11.25
N ILE A 97 -1.43 -10.47 12.31
CA ILE A 97 -1.90 -11.29 13.44
C ILE A 97 -3.39 -11.64 13.34
N PHE A 98 -4.18 -10.85 12.61
CA PHE A 98 -5.62 -11.09 12.46
C PHE A 98 -5.92 -12.27 11.53
N PRO A 99 -7.14 -12.82 11.59
CA PRO A 99 -7.58 -13.79 10.58
C PRO A 99 -7.41 -13.19 9.17
N LYS A 100 -6.86 -14.00 8.27
CA LYS A 100 -6.75 -13.65 6.86
C LYS A 100 -8.11 -13.78 6.20
N ILE A 101 -8.44 -12.86 5.29
CA ILE A 101 -9.63 -13.05 4.48
C ILE A 101 -9.39 -14.29 3.63
N PRO A 102 -10.29 -15.30 3.67
CA PRO A 102 -10.13 -16.46 2.83
C PRO A 102 -9.99 -15.96 1.40
N GLU A 103 -8.84 -16.26 0.79
CA GLU A 103 -8.65 -16.05 -0.63
C GLU A 103 -9.88 -16.66 -1.31
N GLN A 104 -10.53 -15.90 -2.21
CA GLN A 104 -11.53 -16.50 -3.06
C GLN A 104 -10.85 -17.71 -3.69
N LYS A 105 -11.36 -18.91 -3.40
CA LYS A 105 -10.94 -20.15 -4.04
C LYS A 105 -11.31 -20.04 -5.51
N GLU A 106 -10.52 -19.29 -6.27
CA GLU A 106 -10.38 -19.57 -7.68
C GLU A 106 -9.55 -20.84 -7.77
N ASP A 107 -10.01 -21.77 -8.61
CA ASP A 107 -9.38 -23.06 -8.86
C ASP A 107 -7.86 -22.92 -8.98
N GLU A 108 -7.15 -24.03 -8.76
CA GLU A 108 -5.72 -24.19 -9.06
C GLU A 108 -5.45 -23.98 -10.57
N MET A 109 -5.72 -22.79 -11.10
CA MET A 109 -5.15 -22.34 -12.34
C MET A 109 -3.65 -22.32 -12.10
N GLN A 110 -2.96 -23.19 -12.83
CA GLN A 110 -1.54 -23.08 -13.06
C GLN A 110 -1.29 -21.64 -13.53
N VAL A 111 -0.78 -20.82 -12.61
CA VAL A 111 -0.41 -19.47 -12.96
C VAL A 111 0.92 -19.60 -13.67
N GLY A 112 0.87 -19.46 -14.99
CA GLY A 112 2.07 -19.34 -15.81
C GLY A 112 2.90 -18.11 -15.42
N PRO A 113 4.13 -18.00 -15.93
CA PRO A 113 5.00 -16.86 -15.63
C PRO A 113 4.30 -15.54 -15.96
N LEU A 114 4.65 -14.47 -15.24
CA LEU A 114 4.27 -13.12 -15.59
C LEU A 114 4.88 -12.78 -16.96
N THR A 115 4.05 -12.77 -18.01
CA THR A 115 4.47 -12.51 -19.39
C THR A 115 4.00 -11.16 -19.91
N GLU A 116 2.88 -10.65 -19.41
CA GLU A 116 2.30 -9.38 -19.87
C GLU A 116 1.54 -8.67 -18.75
N ILE A 117 1.72 -7.35 -18.66
CA ILE A 117 0.99 -6.42 -17.79
C ILE A 117 0.55 -5.22 -18.60
N THR A 118 -0.76 -4.93 -18.55
CA THR A 118 -1.38 -3.84 -19.28
C THR A 118 -2.04 -2.81 -18.34
N LYS A 119 -2.62 -1.74 -18.91
CA LYS A 119 -3.43 -0.76 -18.17
C LYS A 119 -4.67 -1.36 -17.49
N LYS A 120 -5.11 -2.57 -17.87
CA LYS A 120 -6.20 -3.28 -17.17
C LYS A 120 -5.71 -3.94 -15.88
N ASP A 121 -4.42 -4.23 -15.80
CA ASP A 121 -3.78 -4.96 -14.72
C ASP A 121 -3.18 -4.02 -13.68
N LEU A 122 -2.64 -2.87 -14.13
CA LEU A 122 -2.03 -1.87 -13.28
C LEU A 122 -2.49 -0.46 -13.69
N GLN A 123 -2.88 0.34 -12.70
CA GLN A 123 -3.28 1.74 -12.89
C GLN A 123 -2.37 2.63 -12.07
N ILE A 124 -1.65 3.55 -12.73
CA ILE A 124 -0.86 4.58 -12.05
C ILE A 124 -1.81 5.65 -11.51
N THR A 125 -1.69 5.96 -10.23
CA THR A 125 -2.60 6.87 -9.50
C THR A 125 -1.94 8.18 -9.12
N ALA A 126 -0.61 8.21 -8.93
CA ALA A 126 0.13 9.44 -8.69
C ALA A 126 1.60 9.32 -9.10
N PHE A 127 2.19 10.46 -9.47
CA PHE A 127 3.61 10.59 -9.74
C PHE A 127 4.13 11.89 -9.14
N HIS A 128 5.20 11.81 -8.34
CA HIS A 128 5.81 12.96 -7.69
C HIS A 128 7.30 13.00 -7.99
N ILE A 129 7.80 14.21 -8.21
CA ILE A 129 9.21 14.51 -8.41
C ILE A 129 9.63 15.49 -7.32
N LYS A 130 10.72 15.20 -6.61
CA LYS A 130 11.26 16.08 -5.57
C LYS A 130 12.78 16.14 -5.61
N ALA A 131 13.30 17.35 -5.72
CA ALA A 131 14.71 17.64 -5.61
C ALA A 131 15.18 17.45 -4.16
N GLY A 132 16.34 16.81 -4.02
CA GLY A 132 17.12 16.81 -2.80
C GLY A 132 18.52 17.37 -3.07
N GLU A 133 19.34 17.44 -2.04
CA GLU A 133 20.74 17.80 -2.18
C GLU A 133 21.46 16.82 -3.14
N GLN A 134 21.87 17.32 -4.31
CA GLN A 134 22.54 16.57 -5.38
C GLN A 134 21.83 15.28 -5.80
N LYS A 135 20.50 15.24 -5.73
CA LYS A 135 19.70 14.07 -6.13
C LYS A 135 18.28 14.44 -6.54
N MET A 136 17.67 13.58 -7.33
CA MET A 136 16.24 13.61 -7.63
C MET A 136 15.56 12.39 -7.02
N ASN A 137 14.41 12.61 -6.40
CA ASN A 137 13.56 11.55 -5.87
C ASN A 137 12.27 11.51 -6.68
N TYR A 138 11.94 10.33 -7.17
CA TYR A 138 10.72 10.05 -7.90
C TYR A 138 9.87 9.07 -7.12
N LYS A 139 8.57 9.34 -7.02
CA LYS A 139 7.61 8.47 -6.35
C LYS A 139 6.44 8.18 -7.28
N VAL A 140 6.29 6.91 -7.66
CA VAL A 140 5.13 6.42 -8.43
C VAL A 140 4.20 5.69 -7.48
N ARG A 141 2.90 5.99 -7.52
CA ARG A 141 1.85 5.25 -6.83
C ARG A 141 0.97 4.58 -7.85
N TYR A 142 0.59 3.34 -7.58
CA TYR A 142 -0.24 2.56 -8.48
C TYR A 142 -1.11 1.55 -7.74
N THR A 143 -2.19 1.11 -8.38
CA THR A 143 -3.02 -0.02 -7.91
C THR A 143 -2.89 -1.17 -8.90
N ILE A 144 -3.21 -2.38 -8.46
CA ILE A 144 -3.21 -3.59 -9.29
C ILE A 144 -4.58 -4.24 -9.27
N SER A 145 -4.94 -4.91 -10.37
CA SER A 145 -6.15 -5.70 -10.47
C SER A 145 -6.05 -6.96 -9.60
N GLN A 146 -7.19 -7.56 -9.26
CA GLN A 146 -7.21 -8.84 -8.53
C GLN A 146 -6.50 -9.95 -9.32
N SER A 147 -6.65 -9.97 -10.64
CA SER A 147 -5.96 -10.94 -11.51
C SER A 147 -4.44 -10.78 -11.43
N LEU A 148 -3.92 -9.56 -11.47
CA LEU A 148 -2.49 -9.31 -11.31
C LEU A 148 -2.02 -9.65 -9.89
N TYR A 149 -2.79 -9.31 -8.86
CA TYR A 149 -2.50 -9.70 -7.48
C TYR A 149 -2.36 -11.22 -7.35
N ASN A 150 -3.32 -12.00 -7.87
CA ASN A 150 -3.31 -13.47 -7.80
C ASN A 150 -2.06 -14.05 -8.48
N LYS A 151 -1.59 -13.42 -9.57
CA LYS A 151 -0.36 -13.82 -10.24
C LYS A 151 0.89 -13.52 -9.41
N LEU A 152 1.00 -12.29 -8.92
CA LEU A 152 2.14 -11.83 -8.12
C LEU A 152 2.19 -12.46 -6.72
N ALA A 153 1.06 -12.94 -6.19
CA ALA A 153 1.05 -13.68 -4.94
C ALA A 153 1.79 -15.02 -5.06
N LYS A 154 1.80 -15.61 -6.27
CA LYS A 154 2.53 -16.84 -6.61
C LYS A 154 3.94 -16.55 -7.13
N GLU A 155 4.12 -15.50 -7.94
CA GLU A 155 5.43 -15.05 -8.41
C GLU A 155 6.03 -14.00 -7.47
N GLN A 156 7.00 -14.39 -6.65
CA GLN A 156 7.47 -13.58 -5.53
C GLN A 156 8.25 -12.31 -5.91
N GLU A 157 8.70 -12.20 -7.16
CA GLU A 157 9.61 -11.13 -7.59
C GLU A 157 9.24 -10.58 -8.96
N TYR A 158 9.03 -9.27 -9.01
CA TYR A 158 8.96 -8.49 -10.23
C TYR A 158 9.64 -7.15 -9.96
N TYR A 159 10.02 -6.45 -11.03
CA TYR A 159 10.83 -5.25 -10.92
C TYR A 159 10.21 -4.09 -11.69
N LEU A 160 10.55 -2.89 -11.26
CA LEU A 160 10.11 -1.65 -11.86
C LEU A 160 11.32 -0.80 -12.21
N GLN A 161 11.20 -0.09 -13.33
CA GLN A 161 12.25 0.79 -13.82
C GLN A 161 11.62 2.04 -14.44
N LEU A 162 12.10 3.21 -14.02
CA LEU A 162 11.63 4.48 -14.55
C LEU A 162 12.50 4.86 -15.76
N ILE A 163 11.87 5.20 -16.88
CA ILE A 163 12.54 5.70 -18.08
C ILE A 163 12.42 7.23 -18.05
N PHE A 164 13.57 7.90 -18.11
CA PHE A 164 13.63 9.34 -18.03
C PHE A 164 13.40 9.98 -19.41
N PRO A 165 12.79 11.18 -19.47
CA PRO A 165 12.75 11.98 -20.69
C PRO A 165 14.14 12.52 -21.05
N GLU A 166 14.41 12.79 -22.32
CA GLU A 166 15.74 13.19 -22.82
C GLU A 166 16.40 14.34 -22.04
N LYS A 167 15.62 15.34 -21.64
CA LYS A 167 16.11 16.49 -20.86
C LYS A 167 16.72 16.06 -19.53
N VAL A 168 16.10 15.08 -18.87
CA VAL A 168 16.54 14.53 -17.59
C VAL A 168 17.72 13.58 -17.82
N GLN A 169 17.69 12.78 -18.89
CA GLN A 169 18.80 11.90 -19.25
C GLN A 169 20.11 12.69 -19.45
N LYS A 170 20.05 13.88 -20.05
CA LYS A 170 21.22 14.75 -20.25
C LYS A 170 21.86 15.21 -18.94
N LEU A 171 21.08 15.31 -17.86
CA LEU A 171 21.56 15.71 -16.53
C LEU A 171 22.02 14.51 -15.70
N ILE A 172 21.32 13.38 -15.82
CA ILE A 172 21.61 12.16 -15.05
C ILE A 172 22.74 11.34 -15.71
N GLY A 173 22.91 11.42 -17.02
CA GLY A 173 23.80 10.58 -17.80
C GLY A 173 23.28 9.15 -18.01
N ALA A 174 22.00 8.89 -17.70
CA ALA A 174 21.37 7.59 -17.86
C ALA A 174 19.97 7.73 -18.48
N LYS A 175 19.61 6.77 -19.32
CA LYS A 175 18.28 6.69 -19.94
C LYS A 175 17.20 6.26 -18.94
N GLU A 176 17.58 5.40 -18.01
CA GLU A 176 16.68 4.64 -17.16
C GLU A 176 17.23 4.63 -15.73
N SER A 177 16.36 4.48 -14.74
CA SER A 177 16.77 4.24 -13.37
C SER A 177 17.43 2.87 -13.21
N GLU A 178 18.01 2.64 -12.03
CA GLU A 178 18.27 1.27 -11.58
C GLU A 178 16.97 0.45 -11.58
N ILE A 179 17.12 -0.85 -11.80
CA ILE A 179 16.03 -1.81 -11.69
C ILE A 179 15.75 -2.01 -10.19
N ILE A 180 14.54 -1.66 -9.76
CA ILE A 180 14.14 -1.72 -8.35
C ILE A 180 13.17 -2.88 -8.17
N SER A 181 13.42 -3.72 -7.16
CA SER A 181 12.46 -4.75 -6.77
C SER A 181 11.15 -4.08 -6.36
N ALA A 182 10.06 -4.51 -6.97
CA ALA A 182 8.76 -4.03 -6.58
C ALA A 182 8.38 -4.56 -5.20
N GLU A 183 7.46 -3.87 -4.54
CA GLU A 183 6.90 -4.34 -3.28
C GLU A 183 6.20 -5.69 -3.48
N LYS A 184 6.46 -6.65 -2.58
CA LYS A 184 5.71 -7.90 -2.57
C LYS A 184 4.24 -7.60 -2.35
N VAL A 185 3.37 -8.23 -3.13
CA VAL A 185 1.93 -8.08 -2.96
C VAL A 185 1.51 -8.58 -1.58
N LYS A 186 0.63 -7.83 -0.92
CA LYS A 186 0.12 -8.15 0.40
C LYS A 186 -1.40 -8.07 0.38
N GLU A 187 -2.02 -9.00 1.08
CA GLU A 187 -3.47 -9.07 1.16
C GLU A 187 -4.05 -7.74 1.66
N GLY A 188 -4.97 -7.16 0.89
CA GLY A 188 -5.64 -5.92 1.25
C GLY A 188 -4.87 -4.63 0.97
N TYR A 189 -3.66 -4.70 0.41
CA TYR A 189 -3.01 -3.50 -0.12
C TYR A 189 -3.80 -2.99 -1.33
N LYS A 190 -4.39 -1.81 -1.19
CA LYS A 190 -5.08 -1.11 -2.28
C LYS A 190 -4.12 -0.33 -3.18
N GLN A 191 -2.95 0.06 -2.66
CA GLN A 191 -1.99 0.89 -3.36
C GLN A 191 -0.54 0.45 -3.10
N TYR A 192 0.27 0.53 -4.14
CA TYR A 192 1.67 0.16 -4.23
C TYR A 192 2.53 1.39 -4.56
N GLU A 193 3.79 1.41 -4.11
CA GLU A 193 4.70 2.52 -4.32
C GLU A 193 6.03 2.07 -4.94
N LEU A 194 6.55 2.88 -5.84
CA LEU A 194 7.93 2.82 -6.31
C LEU A 194 8.61 4.11 -5.89
N ASN A 195 9.74 3.99 -5.19
CA ASN A 195 10.60 5.11 -4.83
C ASN A 195 11.93 4.97 -5.55
N VAL A 196 12.26 5.94 -6.41
CA VAL A 196 13.52 5.99 -7.16
C VAL A 196 14.31 7.18 -6.68
N THR A 197 15.56 6.98 -6.29
CA THR A 197 16.49 8.07 -5.96
C THR A 197 17.65 8.04 -6.94
N VAL A 198 17.89 9.15 -7.62
CA VAL A 198 18.96 9.27 -8.62
C VAL A 198 19.93 10.38 -8.21
N PRO A 199 21.22 10.07 -7.98
CA PRO A 199 22.22 11.09 -7.71
C PRO A 199 22.49 11.93 -8.98
N ILE A 200 22.62 13.24 -8.80
CA ILE A 200 22.96 14.19 -9.86
C ILE A 200 24.05 15.12 -9.30
N LYS A 201 25.31 14.75 -9.51
CA LYS A 201 26.47 15.36 -8.85
C LYS A 201 26.76 16.79 -9.34
N ASP A 202 26.53 17.06 -10.61
CA ASP A 202 26.98 18.29 -11.28
C ASP A 202 25.83 19.28 -11.58
N ALA A 203 24.64 19.07 -11.01
CA ALA A 203 23.51 19.99 -11.19
C ALA A 203 23.44 21.01 -10.05
N SER A 204 23.21 22.28 -10.39
CA SER A 204 22.91 23.32 -9.41
C SER A 204 21.55 23.08 -8.75
N GLU A 205 21.34 23.64 -7.55
CA GLU A 205 20.03 23.59 -6.89
C GLU A 205 18.90 24.14 -7.76
N SER A 206 19.18 25.21 -8.52
CA SER A 206 18.19 25.79 -9.44
C SER A 206 17.83 24.86 -10.59
N GLN A 207 18.81 24.11 -11.13
CA GLN A 207 18.57 23.09 -12.15
C GLN A 207 17.75 21.93 -11.58
N LEU A 208 18.06 21.46 -10.38
CA LEU A 208 17.31 20.40 -9.71
C LEU A 208 15.87 20.82 -9.41
N LYS A 209 15.65 22.04 -8.87
CA LYS A 209 14.31 22.58 -8.65
C LYS A 209 13.51 22.73 -9.93
N ALA A 210 14.14 23.11 -11.04
CA ALA A 210 13.47 23.19 -12.34
C ALA A 210 13.01 21.81 -12.87
N LEU A 211 13.60 20.71 -12.40
CA LEU A 211 13.14 19.36 -12.75
C LEU A 211 11.87 18.95 -11.98
N GLU A 212 11.57 19.56 -10.83
CA GLU A 212 10.34 19.26 -10.07
C GLU A 212 9.07 19.64 -10.85
N SER A 213 9.16 20.63 -11.75
CA SER A 213 8.06 21.05 -12.62
C SER A 213 8.09 20.42 -14.00
N TYR A 214 9.09 19.59 -14.29
CA TYR A 214 9.21 18.94 -15.60
C TYR A 214 8.42 17.63 -15.62
N TYR A 215 7.19 17.72 -16.08
CA TYR A 215 6.19 16.66 -16.04
C TYR A 215 5.87 16.05 -17.42
N ASP A 216 6.88 15.85 -18.26
CA ASP A 216 6.68 15.30 -19.61
C ASP A 216 7.47 14.00 -19.83
N ASN A 217 6.82 13.02 -20.49
CA ASN A 217 7.45 11.85 -21.11
C ASN A 217 8.30 10.97 -20.18
N TYR A 218 7.86 10.78 -18.94
CA TYR A 218 8.35 9.69 -18.09
C TYR A 218 7.56 8.43 -18.39
N ASP A 219 8.26 7.31 -18.57
CA ASP A 219 7.65 6.01 -18.76
C ASP A 219 7.98 5.08 -17.60
N LEU A 220 7.09 4.14 -17.29
CA LEU A 220 7.35 3.09 -16.32
C LEU A 220 7.43 1.74 -17.04
N GLN A 221 8.52 1.03 -16.83
CA GLN A 221 8.73 -0.33 -17.32
C GLN A 221 8.56 -1.33 -16.18
N ILE A 222 7.91 -2.45 -16.48
CA ILE A 222 7.74 -3.58 -15.56
C ILE A 222 8.49 -4.78 -16.12
N LEU A 223 9.25 -5.42 -15.25
CA LEU A 223 10.05 -6.60 -15.57
C LEU A 223 9.61 -7.79 -14.72
N ASN A 224 9.66 -8.99 -15.28
CA ASN A 224 9.44 -10.22 -14.52
C ASN A 224 10.67 -10.62 -13.69
N SER A 225 10.57 -11.77 -13.01
CA SER A 225 11.66 -12.37 -12.23
C SER A 225 12.98 -12.58 -13.02
N LYS A 226 12.90 -12.73 -14.35
CA LYS A 226 14.06 -12.86 -15.25
C LYS A 226 14.58 -11.51 -15.78
N LYS A 227 14.03 -10.40 -15.31
CA LYS A 227 14.29 -9.03 -15.80
C LYS A 227 13.90 -8.82 -17.27
N GLU A 228 13.01 -9.66 -17.79
CA GLU A 228 12.44 -9.48 -19.12
C GLU A 228 11.29 -8.48 -19.05
N LYS A 229 11.16 -7.62 -20.06
CA LYS A 229 10.11 -6.63 -20.13
C LYS A 229 8.75 -7.30 -20.33
N VAL A 230 7.83 -7.05 -19.40
CA VAL A 230 6.46 -7.58 -19.43
C VAL A 230 5.40 -6.48 -19.44
N GLY A 231 5.78 -5.23 -19.19
CA GLY A 231 4.87 -4.09 -19.29
C GLY A 231 5.60 -2.79 -19.58
N ALA A 232 4.92 -1.86 -20.26
CA ALA A 232 5.38 -0.49 -20.43
C ALA A 232 4.21 0.49 -20.40
N PHE A 233 4.37 1.53 -19.59
CA PHE A 233 3.39 2.58 -19.36
C PHE A 233 4.00 3.88 -19.81
N GLN A 234 3.64 4.30 -21.02
CA GLN A 234 4.15 5.53 -21.60
C GLN A 234 3.45 6.75 -21.01
N ASN A 235 4.21 7.82 -20.80
CA ASN A 235 3.75 9.10 -20.27
C ASN A 235 2.87 8.91 -19.02
N ILE A 236 3.50 8.41 -17.95
CA ILE A 236 2.81 8.09 -16.69
C ILE A 236 2.06 9.27 -16.08
N ILE A 237 2.46 10.49 -16.44
CA ILE A 237 1.84 11.73 -15.97
C ILE A 237 0.48 11.93 -16.63
N GLN A 238 0.38 11.66 -17.92
CA GLN A 238 -0.91 11.66 -18.61
C GLN A 238 -1.84 10.59 -18.02
N LEU A 239 -1.32 9.42 -17.67
CA LEU A 239 -2.10 8.37 -17.01
C LEU A 239 -2.63 8.80 -15.63
N VAL A 240 -1.85 9.57 -14.87
CA VAL A 240 -2.28 10.15 -13.59
C VAL A 240 -3.39 11.19 -13.80
N LYS A 241 -3.27 12.06 -14.82
CA LYS A 241 -4.31 13.05 -15.15
C LYS A 241 -5.62 12.36 -15.53
N GLU A 242 -5.56 11.37 -16.40
CA GLU A 242 -6.73 10.56 -16.81
C GLU A 242 -7.39 9.85 -15.61
N TYR A 243 -6.59 9.39 -14.64
CA TYR A 243 -7.12 8.79 -13.41
C TYR A 243 -7.82 9.84 -12.54
N GLY A 244 -7.21 11.00 -12.31
CA GLY A 244 -7.80 12.08 -11.53
C GLY A 244 -9.12 12.60 -12.12
N GLU A 245 -9.19 12.74 -13.45
CA GLU A 245 -10.43 13.10 -14.15
C GLU A 245 -11.53 12.05 -13.97
N LYS A 246 -11.20 10.75 -14.05
CA LYS A 246 -12.15 9.66 -13.78
C LYS A 246 -12.68 9.69 -12.34
N MET A 247 -11.83 9.99 -11.36
CA MET A 247 -12.24 10.10 -9.96
C MET A 247 -13.18 11.30 -9.72
N ASN A 248 -12.99 12.40 -10.45
CA ASN A 248 -13.88 13.55 -10.39
C ASN A 248 -15.25 13.28 -11.04
N LEU A 249 -15.32 12.36 -12.01
CA LEU A 249 -16.57 11.95 -12.68
C LEU A 249 -17.39 10.90 -11.88
N GLN A 250 -16.81 10.31 -10.84
CA GLN A 250 -17.46 9.31 -9.97
C GLN A 250 -17.93 9.88 -8.62
N ARG A 251 -17.84 11.20 -8.42
CA ARG A 251 -18.39 11.93 -7.26
C ARG A 251 -19.74 12.58 -7.61
#